data_AF-A0A8S8XYK6-F1
#
_entry.id   AF-A0A8S8XYK6-F1
#
_cell.length_a   1.000
_cell.length_b   1.000
_cell.length_c   1.000
_cell.angle_alpha   90.00
_cell.angle_beta   90.00
_cell.angle_gamma   90.00
#
_symmetry.space_group_name_H-M   'P 1'
#
loop_
_entity.id
_entity.type
_entity.pdbx_description
1 polymer ?
#
loop_
_entity_poly.entity_id
_entity_poly.type
_entity_poly.pdbx_seq_one_letter_code
_entity_poly.pdbx_strand_id
1 'polypeptide(L)' 'MEGKLYRHIEVGNTPGDMILVEIVRIHIDDSILDENGKPDVAKIDPLARLGGRKYASLNEAWDIIRPN' A
#
# COMPACT_ATOMS: atom_id res chain seq x y z
N MET A 1 -3.32 -8.92 -3.51
CA MET A 1 -1.95 -9.34 -3.87
C MET A 1 -1.76 -10.77 -3.43
N GLU A 2 -1.08 -11.57 -4.24
CA GLU A 2 -0.59 -12.90 -3.86
C GLU A 2 0.91 -12.79 -3.58
N GLY A 3 1.39 -13.50 -2.56
CA GLY A 3 2.79 -13.45 -2.19
C GLY A 3 3.29 -14.74 -1.57
N LYS A 4 4.61 -14.93 -1.64
CA LYS A 4 5.33 -16.06 -1.05
C LYS A 4 6.20 -15.55 0.09
N LEU A 5 6.20 -16.25 1.23
CA LEU A 5 7.08 -15.90 2.36
C LEU A 5 8.54 -15.91 1.88
N TYR A 6 9.19 -14.75 1.98
CA TYR A 6 10.60 -14.59 1.66
C TYR A 6 11.45 -14.72 2.93
N ARG A 7 11.06 -14.00 4.00
CA ARG A 7 11.78 -14.03 5.27
C ARG A 7 10.88 -13.64 6.43
N HIS A 8 11.06 -14.30 7.57
CA HIS A 8 10.50 -13.90 8.87
C HIS A 8 11.65 -13.42 9.77
N ILE A 9 11.48 -12.25 10.37
CA ILE A 9 12.44 -11.65 11.30
C ILE A 9 11.67 -11.26 12.56
N GLU A 10 12.05 -11.84 13.69
CA GLU A 10 11.60 -11.39 15.01
C GLU A 10 12.28 -10.06 15.35
N VAL A 11 11.53 -9.09 15.88
CA VAL A 11 12.01 -7.73 16.12
C VAL A 11 11.87 -7.36 17.60
N GLY A 12 12.99 -7.01 18.21
CA GLY A 12 13.05 -6.57 19.61
C GLY A 12 12.92 -7.72 20.61
N ASN A 13 12.54 -7.38 21.84
CA ASN A 13 12.35 -8.34 22.94
C ASN A 13 10.86 -8.56 23.28
N THR A 14 9.96 -8.10 22.41
CA THR A 14 8.50 -8.19 22.53
C THR A 14 7.94 -8.95 21.31
N PRO A 15 6.68 -9.40 21.29
CA PRO A 15 6.13 -10.17 20.16
C PRO A 15 5.86 -9.26 18.95
N GLY A 16 6.93 -8.86 18.28
CA GLY A 16 6.90 -8.09 17.04
C GLY A 16 7.57 -8.89 15.94
N ASP A 17 6.86 -9.09 14.83
CA ASP A 17 7.35 -9.86 13.70
C ASP A 17 7.37 -8.98 12.44
N MET A 18 8.50 -9.00 11.74
CA MET A 18 8.63 -8.45 10.41
C MET A 18 8.60 -9.59 9.39
N ILE A 19 7.53 -9.61 8.59
CA ILE A 19 7.34 -10.59 7.52
C ILE A 19 7.66 -9.92 6.18
N LEU A 20 8.69 -10.42 5.52
CA LEU A 20 9.04 -10.04 4.16
C LEU A 20 8.44 -11.06 3.19
N VAL A 21 7.69 -10.56 2.21
CA VAL A 21 6.94 -11.37 1.24
C VAL A 21 7.36 -10.98 -0.16
N GLU A 22 7.69 -11.96 -1.00
CA GLU A 22 7.89 -11.77 -2.43
C GLU A 22 6.52 -11.70 -3.12
N ILE A 23 6.27 -10.63 -3.87
CA ILE A 23 5.01 -10.45 -4.60
C ILE A 23 5.03 -11.30 -5.87
N VAL A 24 4.11 -12.26 -5.96
CA VAL A 24 3.99 -13.14 -7.15
C VAL A 24 2.89 -12.67 -8.10
N ARG A 25 1.87 -12.00 -7.58
CA ARG A 25 0.77 -11.45 -8.39
C ARG A 25 0.09 -10.27 -7.73
N ILE A 26 -0.30 -9.29 -8.53
CA ILE A 26 -1.19 -8.20 -8.11
C ILE A 26 -2.52 -8.38 -8.84
N HIS A 27 -3.61 -8.27 -8.09
CA HIS A 27 -4.97 -8.22 -8.64
C HIS A 27 -5.44 -6.79 -8.51
N ILE A 28 -5.89 -6.22 -9.62
CA ILE A 28 -6.33 -4.83 -9.74
C ILE A 28 -7.70 -4.85 -10.40
N ASP A 29 -8.61 -4.04 -9.89
CA ASP A 29 -9.89 -3.78 -10.56
C ASP A 29 -9.64 -2.86 -11.75
N ASP A 30 -10.00 -3.30 -12.96
CA ASP A 30 -9.75 -2.54 -14.20
C ASP A 30 -10.35 -1.12 -14.16
N SER A 31 -11.39 -0.88 -13.35
CA SER A 31 -12.00 0.44 -13.18
C SER A 31 -11.05 1.49 -12.58
N ILE A 32 -10.03 1.05 -11.83
CA ILE A 32 -9.03 1.94 -11.21
C ILE A 32 -7.86 2.24 -12.13
N LEU A 33 -7.80 1.63 -13.32
CA LEU A 33 -6.75 1.91 -14.28
C LEU A 33 -7.03 3.21 -15.04
N ASP A 34 -5.96 3.87 -15.44
CA ASP A 34 -5.99 4.97 -16.41
C ASP A 34 -6.01 4.45 -17.85
N GLU A 35 -6.08 5.36 -18.82
CA GLU A 35 -6.06 5.05 -20.25
C GLU A 35 -4.79 4.32 -20.73
N ASN A 36 -3.71 4.37 -19.95
CA ASN A 36 -2.44 3.72 -20.24
C ASN A 36 -2.28 2.39 -19.48
N GLY A 37 -3.33 1.92 -18.80
CA GLY A 37 -3.33 0.69 -18.01
C GLY A 37 -2.54 0.79 -16.71
N LYS A 38 -2.25 1.99 -16.22
CA LYS A 38 -1.58 2.21 -14.93
C LYS A 38 -2.61 2.50 -13.82
N PRO A 39 -2.34 2.12 -12.57
CA PRO A 39 -3.22 2.46 -11.46
C PRO A 39 -3.34 3.98 -11.29
N ASP A 40 -4.57 4.49 -11.37
CA ASP A 40 -4.91 5.86 -11.04
C ASP A 40 -5.12 5.97 -9.52
N VAL A 41 -4.17 6.63 -8.85
CA VAL A 41 -4.16 6.77 -7.39
C VAL A 41 -5.44 7.44 -6.87
N ALA A 42 -6.05 8.34 -7.64
CA ALA A 42 -7.28 9.02 -7.24
C ALA A 42 -8.48 8.07 -7.16
N LYS A 43 -8.44 6.94 -7.87
CA LYS A 43 -9.52 5.94 -7.90
C LYS A 43 -9.37 4.82 -6.86
N ILE A 44 -8.23 4.74 -6.17
CA ILE A 44 -7.91 3.65 -5.23
C ILE A 44 -8.70 3.75 -3.91
N ASP A 45 -9.10 4.96 -3.50
CA ASP A 45 -9.79 5.28 -2.23
C ASP A 45 -9.28 4.49 -1.00
N PRO A 46 -7.97 4.58 -0.66
CA PRO A 46 -7.42 3.85 0.47
C PRO A 46 -7.83 4.45 1.82
N LEU A 47 -8.05 3.58 2.81
CA LEU A 47 -8.23 3.95 4.21
C LEU A 47 -6.89 3.93 4.96
N ALA A 48 -6.51 5.06 5.55
CA ALA A 48 -5.34 5.17 6.41
C ALA A 48 -5.70 4.90 7.88
N ARG A 49 -4.91 4.05 8.56
CA ARG A 49 -5.04 3.83 10.00
C ARG A 49 -4.34 4.94 10.78
N LEU A 50 -5.03 5.52 11.76
CA LEU A 50 -4.47 6.47 12.70
C LEU A 50 -4.36 5.86 14.10
N GLY A 51 -3.83 6.66 15.04
CA GLY A 51 -3.76 6.29 16.45
C GLY A 51 -5.13 5.97 17.06
N GLY A 52 -5.17 4.94 17.91
CA GLY A 52 -6.40 4.49 18.56
C GLY A 52 -7.39 3.90 17.56
N ARG A 53 -8.65 4.38 17.62
CA ARG A 53 -9.78 3.90 16.78
C ARG A 53 -10.04 4.80 15.55
N LYS A 54 -9.15 5.74 15.25
CA LYS A 54 -9.34 6.74 14.19
C LYS A 54 -8.79 6.24 12.85
N TYR A 55 -9.42 6.69 11.77
CA TYR A 55 -9.05 6.42 10.39
C TYR A 55 -9.18 7.70 9.57
N ALA A 56 -8.51 7.76 8.42
CA ALA A 56 -8.65 8.84 7.45
C ALA A 56 -8.88 8.25 6.05
N SER A 57 -9.67 8.95 5.24
CA SER A 57 -9.85 8.68 3.81
C SER A 57 -8.88 9.54 3.00
N LEU A 58 -8.46 9.03 1.83
CA LEU A 58 -7.68 9.81 0.88
C LEU A 58 -8.63 10.65 0.02
N ASN A 59 -8.78 11.93 0.35
CA ASN A 59 -9.70 12.83 -0.36
C ASN A 59 -9.06 13.55 -1.56
N GLU A 60 -7.79 13.94 -1.44
CA GLU A 60 -7.06 14.70 -2.46
C GLU A 60 -5.60 14.27 -2.47
N ALA A 61 -5.02 14.18 -3.67
CA ALA A 61 -3.59 13.96 -3.88
C ALA A 61 -3.09 15.03 -4.86
N TRP A 62 -1.89 15.55 -4.61
CA TRP A 62 -1.24 16.54 -5.46
C TRP A 62 0.22 16.18 -5.67
N ASP A 63 0.75 16.57 -6.83
CA ASP A 63 2.14 16.31 -7.16
C ASP A 63 3.07 17.34 -6.53
N ILE A 64 4.20 16.86 -6.01
CA ILE A 64 5.33 17.69 -5.63
C ILE A 64 6.45 17.41 -6.64
N ILE A 65 6.81 18.43 -7.42
CA ILE A 65 7.95 18.36 -8.34
C ILE A 65 9.22 18.42 -7.50
N ARG A 66 10.08 17.40 -7.60
CA ARG A 66 11.39 17.42 -6.93
C ARG A 66 12.20 18.62 -7.46
N PRO A 67 12.72 19.51 -6.58
CA PRO A 67 13.65 20.54 -7.00
C PRO A 67 14.89 19.91 -7.65
N ASN A 68 15.48 20.61 -8.63
CA ASN A 68 16.78 20.26 -9.21
C ASN A 68 17.90 20.31 -8.16
#